data_AF-A0A7S0P9D6-F1
#
_entry.id   AF-A0A7S0P9D6-F1
#
_cell.length_a   1.000
_cell.length_b   1.000
_cell.length_c   1.000
_cell.angle_alpha   90.00
_cell.angle_beta   90.00
_cell.angle_gamma   90.00
#
_symmetry.space_group_name_H-M   'P 1'
#
loop_
_entity.id
_entity.type
_entity.pdbx_description
1 polymer ?
#
loop_
_entity_poly.entity_id
_entity_poly.type
_entity_poly.pdbx_seq_one_letter_code
_entity_poly.pdbx_strand_id
1 'polypeptide(L)'
;AAALQRRGAGAGGVVGVLLGRSVDAIVSLVSVLRCGAAYLPLDPGQPVSRLAYMVEDSGVGVVLVNGASSGRAAESLAAMEGEGAAARVRVLDVTALGGAVGEGASAGGASAAGGGAAVGEDA
;
A
#
# COMPACT_ATOMS: atom_id res chain seq x y z
N ALA A 1 -7.24 4.45 3.95
CA ALA A 1 -7.64 3.04 3.78
C ALA A 1 -8.28 2.76 2.41
N ALA A 2 -9.47 3.29 2.08
CA ALA A 2 -10.15 3.00 0.80
C ALA A 2 -9.29 3.23 -0.46
N ALA A 3 -8.47 4.29 -0.47
CA ALA A 3 -7.53 4.55 -1.56
C ALA A 3 -6.45 3.47 -1.73
N LEU A 4 -6.00 2.85 -0.64
CA LEU A 4 -5.04 1.74 -0.64
C LEU A 4 -5.70 0.44 -1.10
N GLN A 5 -6.91 0.15 -0.63
CA GLN A 5 -7.67 -1.04 -1.04
C GLN A 5 -7.95 -1.06 -2.54
N ARG A 6 -8.36 0.08 -3.12
CA ARG A 6 -8.54 0.22 -4.59
C ARG A 6 -7.26 -0.03 -5.39
N ARG A 7 -6.09 0.01 -4.75
CA ARG A 7 -4.77 -0.22 -5.36
C ARG A 7 -4.20 -1.60 -5.03
N GLY A 8 -5.00 -2.46 -4.40
CA GLY A 8 -4.62 -3.85 -4.10
C GLY A 8 -3.99 -4.06 -2.72
N ALA A 9 -3.93 -3.05 -1.85
CA ALA A 9 -3.53 -3.28 -0.47
C ALA A 9 -4.65 -4.00 0.30
N GLY A 10 -4.32 -5.14 0.91
CA GLY A 10 -5.27 -5.99 1.62
C GLY A 10 -4.57 -6.95 2.59
N ALA A 11 -5.35 -7.88 3.15
CA ALA A 11 -4.82 -8.93 4.03
C ALA A 11 -3.69 -9.71 3.36
N GLY A 12 -2.56 -9.85 4.07
CA GLY A 12 -1.36 -10.53 3.57
C GLY A 12 -0.48 -9.70 2.62
N GLY A 13 -0.91 -8.49 2.24
CA GLY A 13 -0.10 -7.57 1.43
C GLY A 13 0.83 -6.69 2.26
N VAL A 14 1.87 -6.15 1.62
CA VAL A 14 2.83 -5.21 2.22
C VAL A 14 2.74 -3.85 1.52
N VAL A 15 2.68 -2.78 2.32
CA VAL A 15 2.70 -1.39 1.85
C VAL A 15 3.97 -0.71 2.37
N GLY A 16 4.80 -0.22 1.46
CA GLY A 16 5.97 0.59 1.80
C GLY A 16 5.55 1.98 2.26
N VAL A 17 6.17 2.49 3.32
CA VAL A 17 5.94 3.85 3.83
C VAL A 17 7.26 4.60 3.81
N LEU A 18 7.47 5.39 2.76
CA LEU A 18 8.64 6.24 2.58
C LEU A 18 8.28 7.68 2.95
N LEU A 19 8.04 7.91 4.25
CA LEU A 19 7.64 9.20 4.79
C LEU A 19 8.52 9.56 5.98
N GLY A 20 9.00 10.80 6.00
CA GLY A 20 9.62 11.37 7.20
C GLY A 20 8.60 11.56 8.32
N ARG A 21 9.08 11.94 9.51
CA ARG A 21 8.23 12.24 10.67
C ARG A 21 7.21 13.32 10.31
N SER A 22 5.93 12.95 10.32
CA SER A 22 4.82 13.81 9.88
C SER A 22 3.48 13.22 10.32
N VAL A 23 2.42 14.03 10.26
CA VAL A 23 1.04 13.54 10.44
C VAL A 23 0.68 12.56 9.33
N ASP A 24 1.10 12.82 8.10
CA ASP A 24 0.89 11.94 6.95
C ASP A 24 1.45 10.53 7.18
N ALA A 25 2.60 10.42 7.83
CA ALA A 25 3.17 9.13 8.21
C ALA A 25 2.22 8.37 9.16
N ILE A 26 1.73 9.02 10.22
CA ILE A 26 0.82 8.38 11.18
C ILE A 26 -0.50 7.97 10.51
N VAL A 27 -1.09 8.85 9.70
CA VAL A 27 -2.33 8.56 8.95
C VAL A 27 -2.13 7.41 7.97
N SER A 28 -0.96 7.35 7.34
CA SER A 28 -0.57 6.27 6.44
C SER A 28 -0.47 4.93 7.17
N LEU A 29 0.25 4.88 8.30
CA LEU A 29 0.37 3.67 9.12
C LEU A 29 -1.01 3.13 9.53
N VAL A 30 -1.86 4.01 10.09
CA VAL A 30 -3.23 3.62 10.48
C VAL A 30 -4.04 3.17 9.27
N SER A 31 -3.89 3.82 8.12
CA SER A 31 -4.58 3.44 6.89
C SER A 31 -4.17 2.05 6.39
N VAL A 32 -2.89 1.69 6.49
CA VAL A 32 -2.37 0.37 6.10
C VAL A 32 -2.98 -0.72 7.00
N LEU A 33 -2.94 -0.51 8.31
CA LEU A 33 -3.53 -1.43 9.30
C LEU A 33 -5.02 -1.63 9.07
N ARG A 34 -5.76 -0.55 8.74
CA ARG A 34 -7.19 -0.64 8.39
C ARG A 34 -7.47 -1.44 7.12
N CYS A 35 -6.49 -1.61 6.23
CA CYS A 35 -6.63 -2.48 5.06
C CYS A 35 -6.32 -3.95 5.38
N GLY A 36 -5.84 -4.26 6.59
CA GLY A 36 -5.33 -5.58 6.95
C GLY A 36 -3.93 -5.89 6.39
N ALA A 37 -3.25 -4.89 5.82
CA ALA A 37 -1.91 -5.02 5.26
C ALA A 37 -0.83 -4.76 6.33
N ALA A 38 0.36 -5.31 6.10
CA ALA A 38 1.57 -4.94 6.84
C ALA A 38 2.17 -3.66 6.25
N TYR A 39 2.83 -2.85 7.08
CA TYR A 39 3.62 -1.72 6.60
C TYR A 39 5.11 -2.04 6.67
N LEU A 40 5.86 -1.59 5.65
CA LEU A 40 7.31 -1.61 5.64
C LEU A 40 7.82 -0.17 5.80
N PRO A 41 8.48 0.17 6.92
CA PRO A 41 9.07 1.49 7.09
C PRO A 41 10.30 1.65 6.18
N LEU A 42 10.27 2.67 5.34
CA LEU A 42 11.37 3.04 4.46
C LEU A 42 11.89 4.41 4.89
N ASP A 43 13.18 4.50 5.18
CA ASP A 43 13.82 5.74 5.60
C ASP A 43 14.40 6.47 4.37
N PRO A 44 13.93 7.69 4.04
CA PRO A 44 14.48 8.50 2.96
C PRO A 44 15.97 8.85 3.14
N GLY A 45 16.56 8.65 4.32
CA GLY A 45 18.00 8.80 4.57
C GLY A 45 18.84 7.60 4.11
N GLN A 46 18.24 6.45 3.79
CA GLN A 46 18.98 5.27 3.35
C GLN A 46 19.48 5.40 1.90
N PRO A 47 20.54 4.65 1.53
CA PRO A 47 20.96 4.53 0.14
C PRO A 47 19.84 3.99 -0.76
N VAL A 48 19.78 4.47 -2.00
CA VAL A 48 18.77 4.10 -3.00
C VAL A 48 18.74 2.58 -3.24
N SER A 49 19.91 1.96 -3.38
CA SER A 49 20.04 0.51 -3.58
C SER A 49 19.44 -0.30 -2.42
N ARG A 50 19.55 0.21 -1.19
CA ARG A 50 18.96 -0.45 -0.02
C ARG A 50 17.45 -0.33 -0.01
N LEU A 51 16.91 0.83 -0.38
CA LEU A 51 15.46 1.01 -0.52
C LEU A 51 14.89 0.12 -1.63
N ALA A 52 15.58 0.05 -2.78
CA ALA A 52 15.22 -0.82 -3.90
C ALA A 52 15.16 -2.29 -3.47
N TYR A 53 16.23 -2.80 -2.85
CA TYR A 53 16.31 -4.15 -2.33
C TYR A 53 15.18 -4.46 -1.34
N MET A 54 14.92 -3.57 -0.38
CA MET A 54 13.85 -3.76 0.61
C MET A 54 12.46 -3.82 -0.05
N VAL A 55 12.20 -2.96 -1.03
CA VAL A 55 10.92 -2.94 -1.76
C VAL A 55 10.72 -4.23 -2.57
N GLU A 56 11.78 -4.72 -3.21
CA GLU A 56 11.76 -5.95 -4.00
C GLU A 56 11.57 -7.20 -3.13
N ASP A 57 12.42 -7.37 -2.12
CA ASP A 57 12.46 -8.55 -1.24
C ASP A 57 11.15 -8.73 -0.45
N SER A 58 10.53 -7.62 -0.03
CA SER A 58 9.29 -7.64 0.75
C SER A 58 8.01 -7.84 -0.07
N GLY A 59 8.10 -7.85 -1.41
CA GLY A 59 6.93 -7.96 -2.28
C GLY A 59 5.97 -6.77 -2.16
N VAL A 60 6.48 -5.57 -1.88
CA VAL A 60 5.67 -4.36 -1.74
C VAL A 60 4.93 -4.04 -3.05
N GLY A 61 3.60 -3.96 -2.99
CA GLY A 61 2.77 -3.58 -4.14
C GLY A 61 2.46 -2.09 -4.23
N VAL A 62 2.55 -1.37 -3.11
CA VAL A 62 2.25 0.07 -3.02
C VAL A 62 3.28 0.75 -2.12
N VAL A 63 3.84 1.88 -2.55
CA VAL A 63 4.71 2.74 -1.74
C VAL A 63 4.03 4.09 -1.53
N LEU A 64 3.84 4.46 -0.27
CA LEU A 64 3.32 5.76 0.14
C LEU A 64 4.47 6.78 0.23
N VAL A 65 4.28 7.92 -0.41
CA VAL A 65 5.22 9.04 -0.44
C VAL A 65 4.49 10.36 -0.21
N ASN A 66 5.27 11.43 -0.02
CA ASN A 66 4.79 12.80 -0.17
C ASN A 66 5.71 13.56 -1.13
N GLY A 67 5.42 14.83 -1.37
CA GLY A 67 6.25 15.66 -2.26
C GLY A 67 7.75 15.65 -1.92
N ALA A 68 8.11 15.52 -0.63
CA ALA A 68 9.51 15.48 -0.20
C ALA A 68 10.22 14.14 -0.48
N SER A 69 9.50 13.02 -0.57
CA SER A 69 10.07 11.69 -0.77
C SER A 69 9.78 11.04 -2.12
N SER A 70 8.93 11.66 -2.95
CA SER A 70 8.53 11.15 -4.27
C SER A 70 9.72 10.90 -5.20
N GLY A 71 10.69 11.82 -5.26
CA GLY A 71 11.91 11.64 -6.04
C GLY A 71 12.75 10.44 -5.59
N ARG A 72 12.89 10.25 -4.27
CA ARG A 72 13.62 9.10 -3.70
C ARG A 72 12.95 7.77 -4.02
N ALA A 73 11.62 7.73 -4.03
CA ALA A 73 10.88 6.53 -4.45
C ALA A 73 11.12 6.22 -5.94
N ALA A 74 11.07 7.23 -6.81
CA ALA A 74 11.33 7.05 -8.23
C ALA A 74 12.77 6.53 -8.50
N GLU A 75 13.77 7.12 -7.84
CA GLU A 75 15.16 6.65 -7.90
C GLU A 75 15.29 5.18 -7.44
N SER A 76 14.62 4.83 -6.34
CA SER A 76 14.69 3.47 -5.78
C SER A 76 14.03 2.45 -6.69
N LEU A 77 12.87 2.76 -7.28
CA LEU A 77 12.21 1.88 -8.25
C LEU A 77 13.04 1.70 -9.52
N ALA A 78 13.72 2.76 -9.99
CA ALA A 78 14.61 2.68 -11.14
C ALA A 78 15.88 1.84 -10.86
N ALA A 79 16.27 1.71 -9.58
CA ALA A 79 17.42 0.94 -9.14
C ALA A 79 17.08 -0.52 -8.76
N MET A 80 15.82 -0.94 -8.86
CA MET A 80 15.43 -2.33 -8.61
C MET A 80 16.03 -3.25 -9.67
N GLU A 81 16.57 -4.37 -9.24
CA GLU A 81 17.02 -5.43 -10.13
C GLU A 81 15.81 -6.35 -10.43
N GLY A 82 15.88 -7.18 -11.46
CA GLY A 82 14.76 -8.06 -11.84
C GLY A 82 13.79 -7.50 -12.88
N GLU A 83 13.53 -8.29 -13.92
CA GLU A 83 12.71 -7.90 -15.06
C GLU A 83 11.25 -7.62 -14.65
N GLY A 84 10.82 -6.37 -14.83
CA GLY A 84 9.47 -5.92 -14.52
C GLY A 84 9.15 -5.76 -13.03
N ALA A 85 10.13 -5.77 -12.13
CA ALA A 85 9.92 -5.58 -10.69
C ALA A 85 9.30 -4.21 -10.37
N ALA A 86 9.87 -3.14 -10.93
CA ALA A 86 9.37 -1.77 -10.75
C ALA A 86 7.93 -1.56 -11.25
N ALA A 87 7.52 -2.26 -12.31
CA ALA A 87 6.18 -2.14 -12.90
C ALA A 87 5.05 -2.67 -12.00
N ARG A 88 5.39 -3.47 -10.98
CA ARG A 88 4.41 -4.02 -10.01
C ARG A 88 4.18 -3.09 -8.83
N VAL A 89 5.07 -2.12 -8.61
CA VAL A 89 5.02 -1.23 -7.45
C VAL A 89 4.33 0.08 -7.83
N ARG A 90 3.26 0.42 -7.11
CA ARG A 90 2.52 1.67 -7.31
C ARG A 90 2.98 2.73 -6.31
N VAL A 91 3.47 3.86 -6.79
CA VAL A 91 3.75 5.02 -5.92
C VAL A 91 2.48 5.83 -5.71
N LEU A 92 2.19 6.18 -4.46
CA LEU A 92 1.03 6.98 -4.08
C LEU A 92 1.46 8.18 -3.25
N ASP A 93 1.31 9.37 -3.82
CA ASP A 93 1.47 10.61 -3.08
C ASP A 93 0.24 10.84 -2.19
N VAL A 94 0.47 10.86 -0.87
CA VAL A 94 -0.59 11.04 0.13
C VAL A 94 -1.09 12.48 0.22
N THR A 95 -0.30 13.46 -0.20
CA THR A 95 -0.71 14.87 -0.20
C THR A 95 -1.78 15.14 -1.28
N ALA A 96 -1.73 14.39 -2.39
CA ALA A 96 -2.74 14.42 -3.44
C ALA A 96 -4.08 13.77 -3.02
N LEU A 97 -4.11 13.05 -1.90
CA LEU A 97 -5.33 12.43 -1.35
C LEU A 97 -6.11 13.37 -0.42
N GLY A 98 -5.50 14.49 0.01
CA GLY A 98 -6.01 15.41 1.03
C GLY A 98 -7.32 16.14 0.67
N GLY A 99 -7.81 16.03 -0.56
CA GLY A 99 -9.10 16.60 -1.00
C GLY A 99 -10.33 15.73 -0.72
N ALA A 100 -10.17 14.50 -0.24
CA ALA A 100 -11.25 13.54 -0.06
C ALA A 100 -11.63 13.30 1.41
N VAL A 101 -11.48 14.30 2.28
CA VAL A 101 -12.13 14.30 3.61
C VAL A 101 -13.56 14.79 3.41
N GLY A 102 -14.38 13.97 2.76
CA GLY A 102 -15.83 14.12 2.76
C GLY A 102 -16.38 13.64 4.10
N GLU A 103 -17.21 14.46 4.72
CA GLU A 103 -17.99 14.14 5.90
C GLU A 103 -18.70 12.78 5.75
N GLY A 104 -18.73 11.99 6.83
CA GLY A 104 -19.64 10.86 6.98
C GLY A 104 -19.13 9.51 6.47
N ALA A 105 -18.19 8.89 7.19
CA ALA A 105 -18.16 7.44 7.27
C ALA A 105 -19.35 7.00 8.15
N SER A 106 -20.54 6.84 7.57
CA SER A 106 -21.58 6.04 8.20
C SER A 106 -21.12 4.60 8.20
N ALA A 107 -20.92 4.06 9.41
CA ALA A 107 -20.71 2.64 9.60
C ALA A 107 -22.03 1.91 9.27
N GLY A 108 -22.03 1.16 8.17
CA GLY A 108 -23.07 0.19 7.84
C GLY A 108 -22.63 -0.59 6.59
N GLY A 109 -22.59 -1.91 6.55
CA GLY A 109 -22.80 -2.92 7.58
C GLY A 109 -22.10 -4.20 7.11
N ALA A 110 -21.78 -5.07 8.07
CA ALA A 110 -21.55 -6.46 7.74
C ALA A 110 -22.86 -7.05 7.21
N SER A 111 -22.81 -7.75 6.07
CA SER A 111 -23.77 -8.80 5.77
C SER A 111 -23.08 -9.91 5.01
N ALA A 112 -23.24 -11.11 5.57
CA ALA A 112 -22.74 -12.37 5.09
C ALA A 112 -23.29 -12.74 3.70
N ALA A 113 -22.47 -13.46 2.94
CA ALA A 113 -22.94 -14.44 1.99
C ALA A 113 -22.09 -15.69 2.18
N GLY A 114 -22.52 -16.53 3.12
CA GLY A 114 -22.18 -17.94 3.14
C GLY A 114 -23.22 -18.74 2.36
N GLY A 115 -22.78 -19.84 1.77
CA GLY A 115 -23.61 -21.03 1.52
C GLY A 115 -24.08 -21.23 0.08
N GLY A 116 -23.63 -22.32 -0.54
CA GLY A 116 -24.33 -22.90 -1.68
C GLY A 116 -23.50 -23.73 -2.66
N ALA A 117 -22.60 -24.61 -2.19
CA ALA A 117 -22.12 -25.71 -3.02
C ALA A 117 -23.21 -26.80 -3.06
N ALA A 118 -23.77 -27.05 -4.24
CA ALA A 118 -24.54 -28.25 -4.52
C ALA A 118 -23.85 -28.95 -5.70
N VAL A 119 -23.08 -29.99 -5.37
CA VAL A 119 -22.66 -31.02 -6.30
C VAL A 119 -23.84 -31.98 -6.41
N GLY A 120 -24.43 -32.09 -7.59
CA GLY A 120 -25.36 -33.16 -7.93
C GLY A 120 -24.58 -34.33 -8.46
N GLU A 121 -24.55 -35.42 -7.69
CA GLU A 121 -23.96 -36.71 -8.01
C GLU A 121 -25.01 -37.57 -8.77
N ASP A 122 -24.51 -38.42 -9.66
CA ASP A 122 -25.24 -39.33 -10.54
C ASP A 122 -26.34 -40.17 -9.86
N ALA A 123 -27.51 -40.24 -10.50
CA ALA A 123 -28.44 -41.37 -10.47
C ALA A 123 -29.38 -41.33 -11.68
#